data_AF-A0A6N8Z3K5-F1
#
_entry.id   AF-A0A6N8Z3K5-F1
#
_cell.length_a   1.000
_cell.length_b   1.000
_cell.length_c   1.000
_cell.angle_alpha   90.00
_cell.angle_beta   90.00
_cell.angle_gamma   90.00
#
_symmetry.space_group_name_H-M   'P 1'
#
loop_
_entity.id
_entity.type
_entity.pdbx_description
1 polymer ?
#
loop_
_entity_poly.entity_id
_entity_poly.type
_entity_poly.pdbx_seq_one_letter_code
_entity_poly.pdbx_strand_id
1 'polypeptide(L)'
;MADGEIVAAEIFHPDAFPFSTDNPSGVPGATKVEPNVIAAIVGHVVGNVSGVDRLGNTGGILRAVADTVRSSAAARATGVGVEAGQREAIIDLDVVMIYGHRIPSVVQEVREVVAQELFDQIGLVAKEINVGVVGIEFPSGTPSRGVV
;
A
#
# COMPACT_ATOMS: atom_id res chain seq x y z
N MET A 1 16.37 0.63 -36.63
CA MET A 1 15.48 -0.55 -36.62
C MET A 1 15.04 -0.71 -35.17
N ALA A 2 13.73 -0.47 -34.97
CA ALA A 2 12.89 -0.65 -33.79
C ALA A 2 13.46 -0.29 -32.41
N ASP A 3 13.02 0.89 -31.97
CA ASP A 3 13.04 1.40 -30.60
C ASP A 3 12.18 0.49 -29.70
N GLY A 4 12.80 -0.03 -28.64
CA GLY A 4 12.12 -0.82 -27.60
C GLY A 4 11.32 0.09 -26.67
N GLU A 5 10.18 0.58 -27.16
CA GLU A 5 9.13 1.14 -26.32
C GLU A 5 8.53 -0.01 -25.50
N ILE A 6 8.85 -0.04 -24.21
CA ILE A 6 8.20 -0.92 -23.26
C ILE A 6 6.76 -0.41 -23.14
N VAL A 7 5.86 -1.05 -23.87
CA VAL A 7 4.43 -0.75 -23.86
C VAL A 7 3.85 -1.14 -22.50
N ALA A 8 3.74 -0.16 -21.60
CA ALA A 8 3.13 -0.28 -20.27
C ALA A 8 1.59 -0.44 -20.31
N ALA A 9 1.02 -0.99 -21.38
CA ALA A 9 -0.42 -0.99 -21.64
C ALA A 9 -1.05 -2.39 -21.75
N GLU A 10 -0.28 -3.48 -21.59
CA GLU A 10 -0.77 -4.86 -21.83
C GLU A 10 -0.82 -5.75 -20.57
N ILE A 11 -1.07 -5.16 -19.38
CA ILE A 11 -1.30 -5.94 -18.13
C ILE A 11 -2.72 -5.73 -17.58
N PHE A 12 -3.68 -5.30 -18.40
CA PHE A 12 -5.08 -5.26 -17.96
C PHE A 12 -6.02 -5.69 -19.10
N HIS A 13 -6.23 -7.00 -19.20
CA HIS A 13 -7.34 -7.57 -19.95
C HIS A 13 -8.60 -7.58 -19.05
N PRO A 14 -9.61 -6.73 -19.29
CA PRO A 14 -10.80 -6.64 -18.44
C PRO A 14 -11.70 -7.89 -18.48
N ASP A 15 -11.48 -8.79 -19.46
CA ASP A 15 -12.30 -9.99 -19.68
C ASP A 15 -11.62 -11.29 -19.26
N ALA A 16 -10.33 -11.25 -18.88
CA ALA A 16 -9.59 -12.41 -18.42
C ALA A 16 -9.54 -12.42 -16.90
N PHE A 17 -10.66 -12.72 -16.24
CA PHE A 17 -10.67 -13.01 -14.80
C PHE A 17 -10.19 -14.45 -14.60
N PRO A 18 -8.97 -14.71 -14.06
CA PRO A 18 -8.46 -16.08 -13.95
C PRO A 18 -9.11 -16.91 -12.83
N PHE A 19 -10.03 -16.36 -12.04
CA PHE A 19 -10.53 -17.03 -10.84
C PHE A 19 -11.98 -17.51 -10.99
N SER A 20 -12.15 -18.61 -11.72
CA SER A 20 -13.24 -19.53 -11.40
C SER A 20 -12.85 -20.31 -10.16
N THR A 21 -13.34 -19.87 -8.99
CA THR A 21 -13.57 -20.72 -7.81
C THR A 21 -12.57 -21.86 -7.61
N ASP A 22 -11.34 -21.56 -7.16
CA ASP A 22 -10.42 -22.59 -6.69
C ASP A 22 -10.93 -23.15 -5.36
N ASN A 23 -11.87 -24.08 -5.47
CA ASN A 23 -12.27 -24.96 -4.41
C ASN A 23 -11.77 -26.36 -4.76
N PRO A 24 -10.49 -26.68 -4.48
CA PRO A 24 -9.92 -27.99 -4.80
C PRO A 24 -10.61 -29.13 -4.04
N SER A 25 -11.38 -28.80 -2.99
CA SER A 25 -12.07 -29.72 -2.10
C SER A 25 -13.48 -30.11 -2.57
N GLY A 26 -14.05 -29.41 -3.57
CA GLY A 26 -15.42 -29.63 -4.04
C GLY A 26 -16.53 -29.17 -3.06
N VAL A 27 -16.18 -28.57 -1.92
CA VAL A 27 -17.12 -28.07 -0.89
C VAL A 27 -17.50 -26.61 -1.17
N PRO A 28 -18.72 -26.28 -1.64
CA PRO A 28 -19.07 -24.90 -1.99
C PRO A 28 -18.93 -23.97 -0.78
N GLY A 29 -18.32 -22.82 -0.98
CA GLY A 29 -18.08 -21.82 0.06
C GLY A 29 -17.68 -20.47 -0.52
N ALA A 30 -17.76 -19.42 0.30
CA ALA A 30 -17.32 -18.08 -0.06
C ALA A 30 -16.21 -17.64 0.91
N THR A 31 -15.07 -17.22 0.37
CA THR A 31 -13.98 -16.63 1.14
C THR A 31 -14.22 -15.13 1.21
N LYS A 32 -14.24 -14.58 2.43
CA LYS A 32 -14.26 -13.14 2.66
C LYS A 32 -13.01 -12.76 3.43
N VAL A 33 -12.22 -11.84 2.88
CA VAL A 33 -11.05 -11.29 3.54
C VAL A 33 -11.47 -10.05 4.32
N GLU A 34 -11.16 -10.01 5.61
CA GLU A 34 -11.50 -8.86 6.43
C GLU A 34 -10.56 -7.67 6.14
N PRO A 35 -11.05 -6.41 6.16
CA PRO A 35 -10.26 -5.23 5.80
C PRO A 35 -8.96 -5.06 6.60
N ASN A 36 -8.93 -5.54 7.85
CA ASN A 36 -7.73 -5.51 8.69
C ASN A 36 -6.60 -6.41 8.16
N VAL A 37 -6.92 -7.54 7.51
CA VAL A 37 -5.92 -8.42 6.89
C VAL A 37 -5.35 -7.76 5.64
N ILE A 38 -6.21 -7.16 4.83
CA ILE A 38 -5.81 -6.39 3.64
C ILE A 38 -4.88 -5.25 4.06
N ALA A 39 -5.26 -4.48 5.09
CA ALA A 39 -4.43 -3.39 5.60
C ALA A 39 -3.05 -3.87 6.09
N ALA A 40 -2.96 -5.06 6.69
CA ALA A 40 -1.68 -5.62 7.13
C ALA A 40 -0.78 -6.01 5.95
N ILE A 41 -1.34 -6.63 4.90
CA ILE A 41 -0.60 -6.97 3.68
C ILE A 41 -0.10 -5.69 3.01
N VAL A 42 -1.00 -4.72 2.78
CA VAL A 42 -0.65 -3.44 2.16
C VAL A 42 0.41 -2.72 2.97
N GLY A 43 0.30 -2.73 4.31
CA GLY A 43 1.28 -2.14 5.19
C GLY A 43 2.68 -2.76 5.04
N HIS A 44 2.74 -4.08 4.92
CA HIS A 44 3.98 -4.82 4.68
C HIS A 44 4.59 -4.50 3.32
N VAL A 45 3.76 -4.50 2.27
CA VAL A 45 4.20 -4.27 0.89
C VAL A 45 4.73 -2.85 0.70
N VAL A 46 3.99 -1.84 1.15
CA VAL A 46 4.39 -0.43 0.98
C VAL A 46 5.66 -0.10 1.77
N GLY A 47 5.86 -0.72 2.93
CA GLY A 47 7.10 -0.56 3.71
C GLY A 47 8.36 -1.10 3.01
N ASN A 48 8.21 -1.94 1.98
CA ASN A 48 9.33 -2.49 1.22
C ASN A 48 9.64 -1.67 -0.06
N VAL A 49 8.83 -0.66 -0.39
CA VAL A 49 9.05 0.16 -1.59
C VAL A 49 10.16 1.18 -1.35
N SER A 50 11.10 1.23 -2.28
CA SER A 50 12.24 2.17 -2.20
C SER A 50 11.76 3.62 -2.26
N GLY A 51 12.11 4.42 -1.25
CA GLY A 51 11.73 5.82 -1.15
C GLY A 51 10.50 6.08 -0.27
N VAL A 52 9.87 5.04 0.26
CA VAL A 52 8.95 5.13 1.39
C VAL A 52 9.76 4.93 2.68
N ASP A 53 9.61 5.84 3.64
CA ASP A 53 10.21 5.68 4.98
C ASP A 53 9.27 4.88 5.90
N ARG A 54 8.02 5.35 5.98
CA ARG A 54 6.98 4.75 6.82
C ARG A 54 5.58 5.10 6.33
N LEU A 55 4.61 4.32 6.79
CA LEU A 55 3.19 4.62 6.66
C LEU A 55 2.69 5.44 7.85
N GLY A 56 1.75 6.34 7.57
CA GLY A 56 0.98 7.08 8.57
C GLY A 56 1.56 8.41 9.02
N ASN A 57 0.73 9.14 9.76
CA ASN A 57 0.98 10.48 10.26
C ASN A 57 1.80 10.50 11.56
N THR A 58 2.97 9.85 11.57
CA THR A 58 3.86 9.91 12.75
C THR A 58 5.22 10.48 12.40
N GLY A 59 5.25 11.71 11.90
CA GLY A 59 6.38 12.61 12.09
C GLY A 59 6.12 13.52 13.28
N GLY A 60 6.49 13.07 14.49
CA GLY A 60 6.58 13.87 15.72
C GLY A 60 5.34 14.70 16.13
N ILE A 61 4.81 14.46 17.34
CA ILE A 61 3.73 15.24 18.03
C ILE A 61 2.29 14.66 17.86
N LEU A 62 2.09 13.38 18.14
CA LEU A 62 0.76 12.81 18.45
C LEU A 62 0.73 12.05 19.79
N ARG A 63 1.66 12.36 20.71
CA ARG A 63 1.75 11.72 22.04
C ARG A 63 0.73 12.26 23.06
N ALA A 64 -0.15 13.19 22.70
CA ALA A 64 -0.99 13.88 23.69
C ALA A 64 -2.49 13.57 23.66
N VAL A 65 -3.03 12.92 22.62
CA VAL A 65 -4.50 12.73 22.55
C VAL A 65 -4.91 11.43 21.86
N ALA A 66 -4.45 10.29 22.38
CA ALA A 66 -4.77 8.96 21.83
C ALA A 66 -5.56 8.06 22.79
N ASP A 67 -6.20 8.61 23.84
CA ASP A 67 -6.87 7.80 24.87
C ASP A 67 -8.37 7.54 24.63
N THR A 68 -8.98 7.91 23.48
CA THR A 68 -10.47 7.87 23.43
C THR A 68 -11.13 7.38 22.14
N VAL A 69 -10.44 6.92 21.10
CA VAL A 69 -11.14 6.63 19.83
C VAL A 69 -10.90 5.22 19.30
N ARG A 70 -11.77 4.32 19.78
CA ARG A 70 -12.72 3.51 18.98
C ARG A 70 -12.15 2.80 17.74
N SER A 71 -12.03 1.47 17.86
CA SER A 71 -12.16 0.32 16.92
C SER A 71 -12.08 0.47 15.37
N SER A 72 -12.19 1.65 14.78
CA SER A 72 -11.97 1.96 13.37
C SER A 72 -10.78 2.91 13.14
N ALA A 73 -10.20 3.44 14.22
CA ALA A 73 -9.01 4.28 14.18
C ALA A 73 -7.70 3.48 14.11
N ALA A 74 -7.69 2.18 14.43
CA ALA A 74 -6.46 1.38 14.44
C ALA A 74 -5.83 1.19 13.04
N ALA A 75 -6.67 1.09 11.99
CA ALA A 75 -6.22 1.06 10.60
C ALA A 75 -5.71 2.44 10.13
N ARG A 76 -6.38 3.52 10.58
CA ARG A 76 -5.90 4.90 10.35
C ARG A 76 -4.65 5.26 11.15
N ALA A 77 -4.44 4.63 12.31
CA ALA A 77 -3.24 4.81 13.13
C ALA A 77 -1.98 4.24 12.47
N THR A 78 -2.14 3.32 11.53
CA THR A 78 -1.06 2.76 10.70
C THR A 78 -0.95 3.43 9.33
N GLY A 79 -1.81 4.41 9.00
CA GLY A 79 -1.76 5.10 7.71
C GLY A 79 -2.39 4.36 6.53
N VAL A 80 -3.21 3.33 6.78
CA VAL A 80 -3.83 2.50 5.74
C VAL A 80 -5.35 2.40 5.96
N GLY A 81 -6.12 3.03 5.09
CA GLY A 81 -7.57 2.88 4.99
C GLY A 81 -7.93 1.81 3.95
N VAL A 82 -8.81 0.88 4.31
CA VAL A 82 -9.30 -0.13 3.37
C VAL A 82 -10.81 -0.23 3.46
N GLU A 83 -11.47 -0.11 2.32
CA GLU A 83 -12.87 -0.47 2.13
C GLU A 83 -12.94 -1.65 1.15
N ALA A 84 -13.39 -2.81 1.63
CA ALA A 84 -13.40 -4.04 0.84
C ALA A 84 -14.83 -4.52 0.59
N GLY A 85 -15.12 -4.82 -0.68
CA GLY A 85 -16.28 -5.57 -1.12
C GLY A 85 -16.00 -7.07 -1.19
N GLN A 86 -16.76 -7.80 -2.02
CA GLN A 86 -16.59 -9.25 -2.19
C GLN A 86 -15.38 -9.63 -3.07
N ARG A 87 -15.05 -8.77 -4.04
CA ARG A 87 -13.95 -8.99 -5.02
C ARG A 87 -13.13 -7.73 -5.32
N GLU A 88 -13.58 -6.59 -4.81
CA GLU A 88 -13.01 -5.27 -5.10
C GLU A 88 -12.64 -4.59 -3.79
N ALA A 89 -11.60 -3.75 -3.80
CA ALA A 89 -11.26 -2.89 -2.67
C ALA A 89 -10.84 -1.49 -3.13
N ILE A 90 -11.10 -0.53 -2.24
CA ILE A 90 -10.60 0.83 -2.29
C ILE A 90 -9.57 0.97 -1.16
N ILE A 91 -8.41 1.52 -1.50
CA ILE A 91 -7.27 1.62 -0.59
C ILE A 91 -6.85 3.08 -0.52
N ASP A 92 -6.77 3.61 0.70
CA ASP A 92 -6.23 4.93 0.98
C ASP A 92 -4.95 4.78 1.79
N LEU A 93 -3.86 5.36 1.29
CA LEU A 93 -2.52 5.25 1.87
C LEU A 93 -1.99 6.63 2.22
N ASP A 94 -1.53 6.80 3.45
CA ASP A 94 -0.75 7.95 3.87
C ASP A 94 0.71 7.52 4.04
N VAL A 95 1.61 8.07 3.23
CA VAL A 95 3.04 7.72 3.23
C VAL A 95 3.91 8.92 3.62
N VAL A 96 4.98 8.63 4.36
CA VAL A 96 6.11 9.54 4.53
C VAL A 96 7.22 9.08 3.60
N MET A 97 7.69 10.00 2.76
CA MET A 97 8.70 9.69 1.74
C MET A 97 10.11 10.09 2.17
N ILE A 98 11.12 9.37 1.67
CA ILE A 98 12.52 9.73 1.88
C ILE A 98 12.92 10.86 0.92
N TYR A 99 13.56 11.91 1.44
CA TYR A 99 14.10 12.99 0.62
C TYR A 99 15.10 12.46 -0.42
N GLY A 100 15.00 12.97 -1.66
CA GLY A 100 15.86 12.58 -2.77
C GLY A 100 15.21 11.66 -3.81
N HIS A 101 14.02 11.13 -3.51
CA HIS A 101 13.22 10.36 -4.47
C HIS A 101 12.19 11.23 -5.21
N ARG A 102 11.89 10.90 -6.47
CA ARG A 102 10.80 11.57 -7.20
C ARG A 102 9.46 11.06 -6.70
N ILE A 103 8.69 11.95 -6.07
CA ILE A 103 7.38 11.64 -5.49
C ILE A 103 6.44 10.90 -6.48
N PRO A 104 6.21 11.40 -7.72
CA PRO A 104 5.26 10.74 -8.62
C PRO A 104 5.71 9.33 -9.02
N SER A 105 7.01 9.10 -9.14
CA SER A 105 7.57 7.80 -9.51
C SER A 105 7.38 6.77 -8.40
N VAL A 106 7.69 7.14 -7.15
CA VAL A 106 7.48 6.24 -6.00
C VAL A 106 6.00 5.99 -5.76
N VAL A 107 5.15 7.01 -5.90
CA VAL A 107 3.68 6.84 -5.77
C VAL A 107 3.14 5.89 -6.83
N GLN A 108 3.64 5.97 -8.06
CA GLN A 108 3.27 5.03 -9.12
C GLN A 108 3.71 3.60 -8.80
N GLU A 109 4.95 3.42 -8.36
CA GLU A 109 5.50 2.13 -7.93
C GLU A 109 4.69 1.53 -6.77
N VAL A 110 4.35 2.33 -5.76
CA VAL A 110 3.48 1.90 -4.65
C VAL A 110 2.14 1.35 -5.16
N ARG A 111 1.50 2.04 -6.12
CA ARG A 111 0.22 1.58 -6.69
C ARG A 111 0.36 0.25 -7.41
N GLU A 112 1.40 0.10 -8.21
CA GLU A 112 1.67 -1.10 -8.99
C GLU A 112 1.93 -2.30 -8.09
N VAL A 113 2.86 -2.17 -7.14
CA VAL A 113 3.24 -3.27 -6.24
C VAL A 113 2.07 -3.66 -5.33
N VAL A 114 1.31 -2.70 -4.79
CA VAL A 114 0.14 -3.01 -3.96
C VAL A 114 -0.97 -3.69 -4.76
N ALA A 115 -1.27 -3.20 -5.96
CA ALA A 115 -2.30 -3.82 -6.81
C ALA A 115 -1.93 -5.26 -7.16
N GLN A 116 -0.66 -5.49 -7.51
CA GLN A 116 -0.14 -6.81 -7.85
C GLN A 116 -0.21 -7.77 -6.64
N GLU A 117 0.30 -7.37 -5.48
CA GLU A 117 0.33 -8.24 -4.29
C GLU A 117 -1.07 -8.62 -3.80
N LEU A 118 -2.05 -7.72 -3.90
CA LEU A 118 -3.44 -8.06 -3.54
C LEU A 118 -4.08 -9.02 -4.54
N PHE A 119 -3.77 -8.88 -5.82
CA PHE A 119 -4.24 -9.83 -6.82
C PHE A 119 -3.60 -11.21 -6.59
N ASP A 120 -2.28 -11.25 -6.39
CA ASP A 120 -1.51 -12.48 -6.28
C ASP A 120 -1.78 -13.25 -4.98
N GLN A 121 -1.91 -12.55 -3.84
CA GLN A 121 -2.08 -13.21 -2.52
C GLN A 121 -3.53 -13.53 -2.18
N ILE A 122 -4.49 -12.68 -2.58
CA ILE A 122 -5.88 -12.79 -2.12
C ILE A 122 -6.91 -12.80 -3.26
N GLY A 123 -6.48 -12.72 -4.53
CA GLY A 123 -7.37 -12.72 -5.68
C GLY A 123 -8.31 -11.51 -5.72
N LEU A 124 -7.91 -10.41 -5.07
CA LEU A 124 -8.73 -9.22 -4.93
C LEU A 124 -8.25 -8.12 -5.89
N VAL A 125 -9.18 -7.46 -6.56
CA VAL A 125 -8.86 -6.36 -7.48
C VAL A 125 -8.98 -5.03 -6.76
N ALA A 126 -7.89 -4.25 -6.72
CA ALA A 126 -7.94 -2.88 -6.24
C ALA A 126 -8.61 -1.99 -7.31
N LYS A 127 -9.79 -1.46 -7.02
CA LYS A 127 -10.51 -0.56 -7.92
C LYS A 127 -9.85 0.81 -7.98
N GLU A 128 -9.39 1.28 -6.82
CA GLU A 128 -8.72 2.56 -6.65
C GLU A 128 -7.71 2.46 -5.50
N ILE A 129 -6.53 3.04 -5.73
CA ILE A 129 -5.48 3.17 -4.72
C ILE A 129 -5.12 4.64 -4.63
N ASN A 130 -5.54 5.30 -3.56
CA ASN A 130 -5.21 6.68 -3.25
C ASN A 130 -3.95 6.71 -2.40
N VAL A 131 -2.98 7.54 -2.81
CA VAL A 131 -1.73 7.69 -2.07
C VAL A 131 -1.54 9.17 -1.76
N GLY A 132 -1.70 9.51 -0.48
CA GLY A 132 -1.37 10.80 0.12
C GLY A 132 0.06 10.80 0.62
N VAL A 133 0.84 11.80 0.22
CA VAL A 133 2.17 12.05 0.80
C VAL A 133 2.02 13.04 1.93
N VAL A 134 2.09 12.55 3.17
CA VAL A 134 1.82 13.34 4.38
C VAL A 134 3.08 13.97 4.97
N GLY A 135 4.27 13.55 4.52
CA GLY A 135 5.53 14.08 4.99
C GLY A 135 6.73 13.66 4.15
N ILE A 136 7.86 14.31 4.42
CA ILE A 136 9.17 13.95 3.87
C ILE A 136 10.14 13.78 5.04
N GLU A 137 10.77 12.61 5.12
CA GLU A 137 11.85 12.33 6.04
C GLU A 137 13.18 12.76 5.41
N PHE A 138 13.93 13.59 6.12
CA PHE A 138 15.28 13.99 5.70
C PHE A 138 16.28 13.08 6.38
N PRO A 139 17.17 12.40 5.64
CA PRO A 139 18.20 11.59 6.26
C PRO A 139 19.03 12.46 7.22
N SER A 140 19.03 12.11 8.50
CA SER A 140 19.73 12.88 9.54
C SER A 140 21.23 12.69 9.40
N GLY A 141 21.84 13.52 8.56
CA GLY A 141 23.29 13.68 8.50
C GLY A 141 23.80 14.43 9.72
N THR A 142 23.87 13.77 10.89
CA THR A 142 24.73 14.25 11.97
C THR A 142 26.05 13.49 11.91
N PRO A 143 27.12 14.04 11.32
CA PRO A 143 28.45 13.52 11.59
C PRO A 143 28.73 13.72 13.08
N SER A 144 28.71 12.62 13.83
CA SER A 144 29.16 12.59 15.21
C SER A 144 30.68 12.82 15.27
N ARG A 145 31.03 14.10 15.48
CA ARG A 145 32.16 14.63 16.29
C ARG A 145 33.61 14.43 15.82
N GLY A 146 34.33 15.55 15.85
CA GLY A 146 35.78 15.62 16.02
C GLY A 146 36.20 17.03 16.46
N VAL A 147 35.81 17.46 17.67
CA VAL A 147 36.57 18.51 18.36
C VAL A 147 37.80 17.81 18.91
N VAL A 148 38.96 18.07 18.29
CA VAL A 148 40.30 17.83 18.83
C VAL A 148 41.05 19.14 18.83
#